data_AF-A0A379UV29-F1
#
_entry.id   AF-A0A379UV29-F1
#
_cell.length_a   1.000
_cell.length_b   1.000
_cell.length_c   1.000
_cell.angle_alpha   90.00
_cell.angle_beta   90.00
_cell.angle_gamma   90.00
#
_symmetry.space_group_name_H-M   'P 1'
#
loop_
_entity.id
_entity.type
_entity.pdbx_description
1 polymer ?
#
loop_
_entity_poly.entity_id
_entity_poly.type
_entity_poly.pdbx_seq_one_letter_code
_entity_poly.pdbx_strand_id
1 'polypeptide(L)' 'MSQADFEAALKDPAVQETLEKWKAAYDVAKIQGVPAYVVNGKYLIYTKNIKSIDSMAELVRELATKK' A
#
# COMPACT_ATOMS: atom_id res chain seq x y z
N MET A 1 -4.68 10.69 24.51
CA MET A 1 -3.31 10.32 24.07
C MET A 1 -2.48 11.59 24.10
N SER A 2 -1.42 11.62 24.89
CA SER A 2 -0.47 12.72 24.95
C SER A 2 0.66 12.52 23.92
N GLN A 3 1.46 13.55 23.70
CA GLN A 3 2.68 13.44 22.89
C GLN A 3 3.65 12.40 23.48
N ALA A 4 3.78 12.35 24.81
CA ALA A 4 4.63 11.37 25.49
C ALA A 4 4.15 9.93 25.24
N ASP A 5 2.83 9.70 25.24
CA ASP A 5 2.26 8.38 24.92
C ASP A 5 2.57 7.98 23.48
N PHE A 6 2.52 8.92 22.52
CA PHE A 6 2.86 8.66 21.13
C PHE A 6 4.35 8.33 20.95
N GLU A 7 5.24 9.10 21.55
CA GLU A 7 6.69 8.88 21.48
C GLU A 7 7.12 7.56 22.14
N ALA A 8 6.41 7.15 23.20
CA ALA A 8 6.60 5.83 23.80
C ALA A 8 6.13 4.72 22.84
N ALA A 9 4.94 4.84 22.26
CA ALA A 9 4.40 3.88 21.29
C ALA A 9 5.25 3.79 20.01
N LEU A 10 5.86 4.89 19.57
CA LEU A 10 6.76 4.90 18.42
C LEU A 10 7.94 3.93 18.58
N LYS A 11 8.39 3.69 19.82
CA LYS A 11 9.51 2.79 20.13
C LYS A 11 9.10 1.32 20.22
N ASP A 12 7.80 1.01 20.14
CA ASP A 12 7.31 -0.36 20.18
C ASP A 12 7.87 -1.17 18.99
N PRO A 13 8.42 -2.37 19.21
CA PRO A 13 8.96 -3.22 18.14
C PRO A 13 7.96 -3.51 17.01
N ALA A 14 6.67 -3.69 17.32
CA ALA A 14 5.64 -3.94 16.31
C ALA A 14 5.35 -2.69 15.46
N VAL A 15 5.45 -1.50 16.04
CA VAL A 15 5.36 -0.23 15.31
C VAL A 15 6.56 -0.07 14.38
N GLN A 16 7.77 -0.32 14.89
CA GLN A 16 8.99 -0.26 14.07
C GLN A 16 8.96 -1.29 12.92
N GLU A 17 8.53 -2.53 13.17
CA GLU A 17 8.38 -3.55 12.12
C GLU A 17 7.38 -3.12 11.04
N THR A 18 6.29 -2.47 11.44
CA THR A 18 5.31 -1.92 10.49
C THR A 18 5.92 -0.80 9.66
N LEU A 19 6.65 0.14 10.26
CA LEU A 19 7.33 1.22 9.53
C LEU A 19 8.34 0.69 8.52
N GLU A 20 9.11 -0.35 8.88
CA GLU A 20 10.05 -1.00 7.95
C GLU A 20 9.32 -1.61 6.75
N LYS A 21 8.20 -2.30 6.96
CA LYS A 21 7.38 -2.86 5.86
C LYS A 21 6.88 -1.79 4.90
N TRP A 22 6.55 -0.61 5.42
CA TRP A 22 6.05 0.50 4.60
C TRP A 22 7.14 1.14 3.72
N LYS A 23 8.43 0.94 4.02
CA LYS A 23 9.51 1.51 3.20
C LYS A 23 9.48 1.04 1.74
N ALA A 24 9.05 -0.20 1.48
CA ALA A 24 8.90 -0.72 0.13
C ALA A 24 7.86 0.06 -0.71
N ALA A 25 6.92 0.75 -0.07
CA ALA A 25 5.92 1.56 -0.77
C ALA A 25 6.53 2.81 -1.45
N TYR A 26 7.69 3.30 -0.99
CA TYR A 26 8.33 4.48 -1.59
C TYR A 26 8.76 4.24 -3.03
N ASP A 27 9.27 3.06 -3.37
CA ASP A 27 9.69 2.77 -4.75
C ASP A 27 8.49 2.68 -5.69
N VAL A 28 7.36 2.16 -5.20
CA VAL A 28 6.08 2.20 -5.92
C VAL A 28 5.59 3.64 -6.10
N ALA A 29 5.66 4.46 -5.05
CA ALA A 29 5.25 5.86 -5.08
C ALA A 29 6.09 6.69 -6.06
N LYS A 30 7.37 6.37 -6.27
CA LYS A 30 8.20 7.04 -7.30
C LYS A 30 7.71 6.78 -8.73
N ILE A 31 7.02 5.66 -8.97
CA ILE A 31 6.54 5.27 -10.31
C ILE A 31 5.23 5.99 -10.67
N GLN A 32 4.27 5.99 -9.74
CA GLN A 32 2.89 6.44 -10.01
C GLN A 32 2.40 7.56 -9.08
N GLY A 33 3.13 7.87 -8.01
CA GLY A 33 2.63 8.69 -6.91
C GLY A 33 1.69 7.91 -5.99
N VAL A 34 1.01 8.65 -5.12
CA VAL A 34 -0.02 8.12 -4.20
C VAL A 34 -1.36 8.71 -4.63
N PRO A 35 -2.42 7.90 -4.83
CA PRO A 35 -2.55 6.47 -4.51
C PRO A 35 -1.95 5.51 -5.55
N ALA A 36 -1.39 4.40 -5.07
CA ALA A 36 -0.90 3.29 -5.87
C ALA A 36 -1.39 1.95 -5.30
N TYR A 37 -1.78 1.02 -6.17
CA TYR A 37 -2.32 -0.28 -5.79
C TYR A 37 -1.48 -1.38 -6.43
N VAL A 38 -0.84 -2.21 -5.60
CA VAL A 38 -0.05 -3.37 -6.06
C VAL A 38 -0.78 -4.64 -5.67
N VAL A 39 -1.12 -5.47 -6.65
CA VAL A 39 -1.78 -6.77 -6.43
C VAL A 39 -0.75 -7.89 -6.53
N ASN A 40 -0.81 -8.82 -5.57
CA ASN A 40 0.10 -9.98 -5.46
C ASN A 40 1.60 -9.60 -5.48
N GLY A 41 1.95 -8.42 -4.94
CA GLY A 41 3.34 -7.91 -4.90
C GLY A 41 3.98 -7.64 -6.27
N LYS A 42 3.24 -7.76 -7.37
CA LYS A 42 3.78 -7.81 -8.74
C LYS A 42 3.09 -6.84 -9.70
N TYR A 43 1.77 -6.65 -9.55
CA TYR A 43 0.97 -5.91 -10.52
C TYR A 43 0.59 -4.53 -9.99
N LEU A 44 1.26 -3.49 -10.46
CA LEU A 44 0.86 -2.10 -10.22
C LEU A 44 -0.34 -1.73 -11.11
N ILE A 45 -1.45 -1.33 -10.49
CA ILE A 45 -2.66 -0.90 -11.21
C ILE A 45 -2.51 0.56 -11.64
N TYR A 46 -2.63 0.79 -12.94
CA TYR A 46 -2.63 2.13 -13.50
C TYR A 46 -4.03 2.76 -13.44
N THR A 47 -4.26 3.55 -12.40
CA THR A 47 -5.58 4.04 -12.01
C THR A 47 -6.24 4.96 -13.02
N LYS A 48 -5.46 5.62 -13.88
CA LYS A 48 -5.99 6.59 -14.87
C LYS A 48 -6.99 6.00 -15.86
N ASN A 49 -6.98 4.68 -16.07
CA ASN A 49 -7.83 3.98 -17.03
C ASN A 49 -9.04 3.29 -16.38
N ILE A 50 -9.19 3.38 -15.05
CA ILE A 50 -10.29 2.76 -14.32
C ILE A 50 -11.56 3.58 -14.54
N LYS A 51 -12.64 2.91 -14.95
CA LYS A 51 -13.91 3.55 -15.34
C LYS A 51 -14.96 3.56 -14.23
N SER A 52 -14.84 2.66 -13.26
CA SER A 52 -15.72 2.54 -12.09
C SER A 52 -15.04 1.76 -10.97
N ILE A 53 -15.60 1.85 -9.75
CA ILE A 53 -15.14 1.05 -8.60
C ILE A 53 -15.29 -0.44 -8.88
N ASP A 54 -16.39 -0.86 -9.52
CA ASP A 54 -16.60 -2.27 -9.88
C ASP A 54 -15.52 -2.79 -10.83
N SER A 55 -15.17 -2.00 -11.86
CA SER A 55 -14.09 -2.36 -12.79
C SER A 55 -12.73 -2.51 -12.10
N MET A 56 -12.48 -1.70 -11.05
CA MET A 56 -11.27 -1.83 -10.24
C MET A 56 -11.31 -3.11 -9.40
N ALA A 57 -12.45 -3.42 -8.77
CA ALA A 57 -12.60 -4.61 -7.95
C ALA A 57 -12.45 -5.91 -8.79
N GLU A 58 -13.02 -5.95 -9.99
CA GLU A 58 -12.83 -7.05 -10.95
C GLU A 58 -11.37 -7.20 -11.34
N LEU A 59 -10.68 -6.12 -11.69
CA LEU A 59 -9.26 -6.14 -12.03
C LEU A 59 -8.40 -6.66 -10.87
N VAL A 60 -8.67 -6.21 -9.64
CA VAL A 60 -7.97 -6.70 -8.44
C VAL A 60 -8.17 -8.21 -8.27
N ARG A 61 -9.41 -8.70 -8.42
CA ARG A 61 -9.70 -10.14 -8.32
C ARG A 61 -8.97 -10.93 -9.39
N GLU A 62 -8.98 -10.47 -10.64
CA GLU A 62 -8.27 -11.14 -11.72
C GLU A 62 -6.77 -11.23 -11.42
N LEU A 63 -6.13 -10.11 -11.09
CA LEU A 63 -4.69 -10.03 -10.81
C LEU A 63 -4.29 -10.83 -9.58
N ALA A 64 -5.15 -10.95 -8.57
CA ALA A 64 -4.89 -11.76 -7.38
C ALA A 64 -4.80 -13.26 -7.68
N THR A 65 -5.43 -13.74 -8.77
CA THR A 65 -5.38 -15.15 -9.18
C THR A 65 -4.21 -15.47 -10.13
N LYS A 66 -3.52 -14.45 -10.66
CA LYS A 66 -2.40 -14.65 -11.59
C LYS A 66 -1.10 -14.96 -10.83
N LYS A 67 -0.36 -15.95 -11.34
CA LYS A 67 1.00 -16.34 -10.87
C LYS A 67 2.09 -15.43 -11.43
#